data_AF-A0A7H8MCY0-F1
#
_entry.id   AF-A0A7H8MCY0-F1
#
_cell.length_a   1.000
_cell.length_b   1.000
_cell.length_c   1.000
_cell.angle_alpha   90.00
_cell.angle_beta   90.00
_cell.angle_gamma   90.00
#
_symmetry.space_group_name_H-M   'P 1'
#
loop_
_entity.id
_entity.type
_entity.pdbx_description
1 polymer ?
#
loop_
_entity_poly.entity_id
_entity_poly.type
_entity_poly.pdbx_seq_one_letter_code
_entity_poly.pdbx_strand_id
1 'polypeptide(L)'
;MTNRPAPDQFFDGDMYRAIWPMGSEKIELLSGHPLFYGSFNKADAEAAERAFPGRRATIEPWYGQLGNLILHASTCTPETCSEWPVEGVGQSAPSDPT
;
A
#
# COMPACT_ATOMS: atom_id res chain seq x y z
N MET A 1 -18.66 1.71 -17.23
CA MET A 1 -18.40 0.68 -16.20
C MET A 1 -17.08 1.05 -15.55
N THR A 2 -17.06 1.35 -14.26
CA THR A 2 -15.82 1.70 -13.56
C THR A 2 -15.01 0.41 -13.42
N ASN A 3 -13.85 0.33 -14.07
CA ASN A 3 -12.95 -0.82 -14.03
C ASN A 3 -12.23 -0.89 -12.67
N ARG A 4 -13.01 -1.04 -11.58
CA ARG A 4 -12.47 -1.22 -10.23
C ARG A 4 -12.38 -2.72 -9.95
N PRO A 5 -11.22 -3.22 -9.48
CA PRO A 5 -11.09 -4.61 -9.10
C PRO A 5 -12.00 -4.96 -7.93
N ALA A 6 -12.47 -6.21 -7.90
CA ALA A 6 -13.19 -6.76 -6.75
C ALA A 6 -12.33 -6.66 -5.47
N PRO A 7 -12.91 -6.62 -4.25
CA PRO A 7 -12.15 -6.36 -3.03
C PRO A 7 -10.97 -7.31 -2.79
N ASP A 8 -11.11 -8.57 -3.18
CA ASP A 8 -10.14 -9.66 -3.03
C ASP A 8 -9.11 -9.74 -4.18
N GLN A 9 -9.33 -8.99 -5.25
CA GLN A 9 -8.47 -9.00 -6.44
C GLN A 9 -7.31 -8.01 -6.29
N PHE A 10 -6.13 -8.36 -6.81
CA PHE A 10 -5.02 -7.41 -6.95
C PHE A 10 -5.27 -6.42 -8.10
N PHE A 11 -4.65 -5.24 -8.02
CA PHE A 11 -4.67 -4.29 -9.12
C PHE A 11 -3.70 -4.74 -10.22
N ASP A 12 -4.11 -4.57 -11.48
CA ASP A 12 -3.21 -4.63 -12.63
C ASP A 12 -2.82 -3.22 -13.11
N GLY A 13 -2.01 -3.18 -14.17
CA GLY A 13 -1.45 -1.95 -14.74
C GLY A 13 -2.49 -0.96 -15.29
N ASP A 14 -3.67 -1.43 -15.70
CA ASP A 14 -4.71 -0.56 -16.25
C ASP A 14 -5.62 -0.04 -15.14
N MET A 15 -5.93 -0.89 -14.14
CA MET A 15 -6.80 -0.56 -13.02
C MET A 15 -6.22 0.54 -12.13
N TYR A 16 -4.92 0.47 -11.80
CA TYR A 16 -4.31 1.45 -10.89
C TYR A 16 -4.14 2.83 -11.55
N ARG A 17 -3.95 2.90 -12.87
CA ARG A 17 -3.88 4.19 -13.61
C ARG A 17 -5.22 4.91 -13.67
N ALA A 18 -6.33 4.20 -13.48
CA ALA A 18 -7.66 4.78 -13.45
C ALA A 18 -8.03 5.42 -12.10
N ILE A 19 -7.15 5.32 -11.09
CA ILE A 19 -7.39 5.85 -9.74
C ILE A 19 -6.30 6.87 -9.40
N TRP A 20 -6.72 8.07 -8.98
CA TRP A 20 -5.80 9.15 -8.61
C TRP A 20 -6.40 9.95 -7.44
N PRO A 21 -6.09 9.60 -6.18
CA PRO A 21 -6.47 10.40 -5.03
C PRO A 21 -5.95 11.84 -5.18
N MET A 22 -6.73 12.82 -4.72
CA MET A 22 -6.21 14.18 -4.63
C MET A 22 -5.04 14.21 -3.65
N GLY A 23 -3.97 14.92 -4.02
CA GLY A 23 -2.73 14.95 -3.25
C GLY A 23 -1.71 13.86 -3.62
N SER A 24 -2.04 12.93 -4.53
CA SER A 24 -1.05 12.00 -5.08
C SER A 24 -0.07 12.72 -6.01
N GLU A 25 1.22 12.60 -5.70
CA GLU A 25 2.33 13.12 -6.50
C GLU A 25 2.77 12.10 -7.56
N LYS A 26 2.70 10.82 -7.21
CA LYS A 26 3.07 9.68 -8.06
C LYS A 26 2.27 8.46 -7.63
N ILE A 27 2.08 7.54 -8.58
CA ILE A 27 1.51 6.22 -8.31
C ILE A 27 2.44 5.12 -8.80
N GLU A 28 2.64 4.10 -7.98
CA GLU A 28 3.29 2.85 -8.36
C GLU A 28 2.37 1.66 -8.07
N LEU A 29 2.65 0.55 -8.73
CA LEU A 29 1.99 -0.71 -8.49
C LEU A 29 3.02 -1.70 -7.99
N LEU A 30 2.90 -2.10 -6.72
CA LEU A 30 3.87 -2.97 -6.05
C LEU A 30 3.18 -4.27 -5.65
N SER A 31 3.56 -5.37 -6.32
CA SER A 31 2.94 -6.69 -6.11
C SER A 31 1.40 -6.66 -6.11
N GLY A 32 0.80 -5.85 -7.00
CA GLY A 32 -0.66 -5.71 -7.09
C GLY A 32 -1.30 -4.71 -6.13
N HIS A 33 -0.50 -3.94 -5.39
CA HIS A 33 -0.93 -2.92 -4.43
C HIS A 33 -0.59 -1.52 -4.96
N PRO A 34 -1.60 -0.67 -5.23
CA PRO A 34 -1.35 0.72 -5.56
C PRO A 34 -0.71 1.44 -4.37
N LEU A 35 0.49 1.96 -4.60
CA LEU A 35 1.22 2.85 -3.70
C LEU A 35 1.08 4.28 -4.24
N PHE A 36 0.46 5.15 -3.45
CA PHE A 36 0.32 6.57 -3.75
C PHE A 36 1.32 7.37 -2.94
N TYR A 37 2.28 7.98 -3.63
CA TYR A 37 3.23 8.90 -3.02
C TYR A 37 2.54 10.23 -2.73
N GLY A 38 2.80 10.78 -1.54
CA GLY A 38 2.25 12.05 -1.10
C GLY A 38 2.33 12.21 0.42
N SER A 39 1.51 13.09 0.97
CA SER A 39 1.45 13.40 2.40
C SER A 39 0.12 12.95 3.01
N PHE A 40 -0.18 11.66 2.92
CA PHE A 40 -1.45 11.10 3.40
C PHE A 40 -1.40 10.80 4.90
N ASN A 41 -2.57 10.85 5.53
CA ASN A 41 -2.78 10.54 6.94
C ASN A 41 -3.87 9.47 7.13
N LYS A 42 -4.17 9.16 8.40
CA LYS A 42 -5.17 8.17 8.77
C LYS A 42 -6.56 8.47 8.19
N ALA A 43 -6.99 9.73 8.15
CA ALA A 43 -8.29 10.08 7.60
C ALA A 43 -8.38 9.84 6.09
N ASP A 44 -7.25 9.99 5.38
CA ASP A 44 -7.16 9.63 3.96
C ASP A 44 -7.26 8.12 3.75
N ALA A 45 -6.63 7.32 4.61
CA ALA A 45 -6.79 5.87 4.58
C ALA A 45 -8.25 5.45 4.82
N GLU A 46 -8.92 6.03 5.82
CA GLU A 46 -10.35 5.79 6.08
C GLU A 46 -11.24 6.23 4.90
N ALA A 47 -10.88 7.31 4.21
CA ALA A 47 -11.56 7.74 3.00
C ALA A 47 -11.35 6.78 1.83
N ALA A 48 -10.15 6.22 1.69
CA ALA A 48 -9.83 5.22 0.70
C ALA A 48 -10.63 3.93 0.95
N GLU A 49 -10.75 3.45 2.19
CA GLU A 49 -11.57 2.28 2.52
C GLU A 49 -13.06 2.51 2.22
N ARG A 50 -13.57 3.72 2.45
CA ARG A 50 -14.95 4.10 2.05
C ARG A 50 -15.11 4.11 0.52
N ALA A 51 -14.10 4.54 -0.23
CA ALA A 51 -14.11 4.55 -1.68
C ALA A 51 -13.93 3.16 -2.31
N PHE A 52 -13.29 2.24 -1.59
CA PHE A 52 -13.03 0.86 -1.97
C PHE A 52 -13.53 -0.13 -0.90
N PRO A 53 -14.86 -0.32 -0.78
CA PRO A 53 -15.43 -1.17 0.27
C PRO A 53 -14.86 -2.59 0.27
N GLY A 54 -14.52 -3.09 1.46
CA GLY A 54 -13.94 -4.43 1.66
C GLY A 54 -12.42 -4.48 1.51
N ARG A 55 -11.78 -3.42 1.01
CA ARG A 55 -10.32 -3.28 1.02
C ARG A 55 -9.84 -2.63 2.30
N ARG A 56 -8.56 -2.86 2.59
CA ARG A 56 -7.83 -2.18 3.66
C ARG A 56 -6.92 -1.11 3.06
N ALA A 57 -6.79 0.02 3.74
CA ALA A 57 -5.82 1.05 3.41
C ALA A 57 -4.82 1.24 4.56
N THR A 58 -3.54 1.46 4.23
CA THR A 58 -2.51 1.76 5.23
C THR A 58 -1.70 2.98 4.84
N ILE A 59 -1.16 3.67 5.84
CA ILE A 59 -0.18 4.73 5.65
C ILE A 59 1.19 4.16 5.98
N GLU A 60 2.09 4.19 5.01
CA GLU A 60 3.50 3.93 5.19
C GLU A 60 4.19 5.24 5.60
N PRO A 61 4.68 5.38 6.84
CA PRO A 61 5.25 6.63 7.31
C PRO A 61 6.52 7.01 6.55
N TRP A 62 6.60 8.25 6.09
CA TRP A 62 7.85 8.83 5.60
C TRP A 62 8.41 9.76 6.66
N TYR A 63 9.53 9.37 7.29
CA TYR A 63 10.23 10.13 8.34
C TYR A 63 9.31 10.76 9.42
N GLY A 64 8.27 10.04 9.83
CA GLY A 64 7.47 10.37 11.03
C GLY A 64 6.39 11.45 10.88
N GLN A 65 6.11 12.00 9.69
CA GLN A 65 5.15 13.11 9.52
C GLN A 65 4.30 13.06 8.25
N LEU A 66 3.35 12.12 8.14
CA LEU A 66 2.59 11.81 6.91
C LEU A 66 3.36 10.85 5.99
N GLY A 67 2.63 10.16 5.13
CA GLY A 67 3.18 9.00 4.45
C GLY A 67 2.45 8.59 3.19
N ASN A 68 2.97 7.56 2.55
CA ASN A 68 2.39 7.03 1.34
C ASN A 68 1.13 6.22 1.68
N LEU A 69 0.10 6.33 0.84
CA LEU A 69 -1.12 5.54 0.98
C LEU A 69 -0.96 4.25 0.18
N ILE A 70 -1.34 3.12 0.79
CA ILE A 70 -1.34 1.81 0.15
C ILE A 70 -2.74 1.22 0.21
N LEU A 71 -3.24 0.72 -0.92
CA LEU A 71 -4.49 -0.05 -1.00
C LEU A 71 -4.23 -1.54 -1.12
N HIS A 72 -4.81 -2.32 -0.20
CA HIS A 72 -4.64 -3.76 -0.12
C HIS A 72 -5.85 -4.52 -0.62
N ALA A 73 -5.63 -5.69 -1.21
CA ALA A 73 -6.68 -6.66 -1.42
C ALA A 73 -7.19 -7.16 -0.06
N SER A 74 -8.48 -7.50 0.03
CA SER A 74 -9.10 -7.99 1.28
C SER A 74 -8.51 -9.31 1.78
N THR A 75 -7.93 -10.08 0.87
CA THR A 75 -7.25 -11.35 1.12
C THR A 75 -5.81 -11.16 1.61
N CYS A 76 -5.27 -9.95 1.51
CA CYS A 76 -3.90 -9.66 1.92
C CYS A 76 -3.85 -9.46 3.44
N THR A 77 -3.12 -10.34 4.12
CA THR A 77 -2.87 -10.28 5.56
C THR A 77 -1.60 -9.47 5.84
N PRO A 78 -1.41 -8.91 7.05
CA PRO A 78 -0.17 -8.22 7.39
C PRO A 78 1.09 -8.99 7.03
N GLU A 79 1.11 -10.32 7.18
CA GLU A 79 2.26 -11.19 6.89
C GLU A 79 2.49 -11.37 5.39
N THR A 80 1.43 -11.36 4.58
CA THR A 80 1.51 -11.50 3.12
C THR A 80 1.68 -10.16 2.41
N CYS A 81 1.27 -9.07 3.06
CA CYS A 81 1.54 -7.71 2.60
C CYS A 81 2.80 -7.09 3.23
N SER A 82 3.50 -7.72 4.21
CA SER A 82 4.68 -7.11 4.86
C SER A 82 6.02 -7.40 4.17
N GLU A 83 6.05 -8.06 3.01
CA GLU A 83 7.28 -8.20 2.22
C GLU A 83 7.67 -6.90 1.49
N TRP A 84 7.42 -5.75 2.12
CA TRP A 84 8.17 -4.53 1.84
C TRP A 84 9.56 -4.75 2.42
N PRO A 85 10.65 -4.72 1.64
CA PRO A 85 11.94 -4.52 2.25
C PRO A 85 11.88 -3.14 2.90
N VAL A 86 11.73 -3.11 4.23
CA VAL A 86 12.14 -1.95 5.02
C VAL A 86 13.63 -1.83 4.72
N GLU A 87 14.03 -0.95 3.81
CA GLU A 87 15.44 -0.65 3.60
C GLU A 87 15.99 -0.16 4.94
N GLY A 88 16.74 -1.03 5.63
CA GLY A 88 17.57 -0.68 6.77
C GLY A 88 16.99 -0.96 8.16
N VAL A 89 16.77 -2.23 8.52
CA VAL A 89 17.15 -2.70 9.88
C VAL A 89 17.88 -4.02 9.73
N GLY A 90 19.19 -3.98 9.97
CA GLY A 90 20.11 -5.08 9.73
C GLY A 90 19.64 -6.40 10.34
N GLN A 91 19.38 -7.37 9.48
CA GLN A 91 19.50 -8.78 9.86
C GLN A 91 21.00 -9.11 9.90
N SER A 92 21.63 -8.80 11.03
CA SER A 92 22.88 -9.45 11.39
C SER A 92 22.57 -10.94 11.56
N ALA A 93 23.04 -11.75 10.62
CA ALA A 93 23.01 -13.20 10.73
C ALA A 93 23.66 -13.65 12.06
N PRO A 94 23.15 -14.68 12.74
CA PRO A 94 23.88 -15.30 13.83
C PRO A 94 25.13 -15.95 13.24
N SER A 95 26.30 -15.40 13.59
CA SER A 95 27.56 -16.11 13.40
C SER A 95 27.68 -17.09 14.55
N ASP A 96 27.37 -18.36 14.31
CA ASP A 96 27.77 -19.43 15.23
C ASP A 96 29.29 -19.63 15.14
N PRO A 97 30.05 -19.50 16.23
CA PRO A 97 31.44 -19.91 16.25
C PRO A 97 31.50 -21.44 16.41
N THR A 98 32.13 -22.11 15.45
CA THR A 98 32.72 -23.45 15.63
C THR A 98 34.12 -23.31 16.21
#